data_AF-A0A0D0C6T8-F1
#
_entry.id   AF-A0A0D0C6T8-F1
#
_cell.length_a   1.000
_cell.length_b   1.000
_cell.length_c   1.000
_cell.angle_alpha   90.00
_cell.angle_beta   90.00
_cell.angle_gamma   90.00
#
_symmetry.space_group_name_H-M   'P 1'
#
loop_
_entity.id
_entity.type
_entity.pdbx_description
1 polymer ?
#
loop_
_entity_poly.entity_id
_entity_poly.type
_entity_poly.pdbx_seq_one_letter_code
_entity_poly.pdbx_strand_id
1 'polypeptide(L)'
;MVFAGCARHNAFEAGVKMLHQMWSDLGKPGPCTLRNKAQDATIQLALENNDEEGLQHCVKSCDHGGTKLTALLGALYQHKNGETGYQDRYCIFMGKHKQIYGLDSKEAAKRFPDTLNTCYQSHTYTAAEVISFLSFHIQLIDKICDGKGKAGANHLEENILKGLNCIATIIELV
;
A
#
# COMPACT_ATOMS: atom_id res chain seq x y z
N MET A 1 -8.21 17.76 -14.70
CA MET A 1 -8.47 16.48 -15.39
C MET A 1 -9.85 15.99 -14.98
N VAL A 2 -10.88 16.31 -15.77
CA VAL A 2 -12.25 15.82 -15.49
C VAL A 2 -12.40 14.52 -16.24
N PHE A 3 -12.32 13.41 -15.51
CA PHE A 3 -12.50 12.08 -16.09
C PHE A 3 -13.91 11.59 -15.78
N ALA A 4 -14.71 11.44 -16.84
CA ALA A 4 -16.06 10.90 -16.77
C ALA A 4 -16.05 9.41 -16.34
N GLY A 5 -17.13 8.98 -15.69
CA GLY A 5 -17.28 7.68 -15.05
C GLY A 5 -17.52 6.50 -16.00
N CYS A 6 -17.44 5.31 -15.41
CA CYS A 6 -17.74 3.96 -15.93
C CYS A 6 -16.60 3.20 -16.64
N ALA A 7 -15.81 3.78 -17.55
CA ALA A 7 -14.72 3.03 -18.22
C ALA A 7 -13.52 2.69 -17.31
N ARG A 8 -13.35 3.43 -16.21
CA ARG A 8 -12.21 3.30 -15.29
C ARG A 8 -12.30 2.12 -14.32
N HIS A 9 -13.51 1.57 -14.09
CA HIS A 9 -13.70 0.48 -13.12
C HIS A 9 -13.05 -0.83 -13.59
N ASN A 10 -13.08 -1.10 -14.90
CA ASN A 10 -12.60 -2.38 -15.43
C ASN A 10 -11.14 -2.33 -15.93
N ALA A 11 -10.63 -1.15 -16.29
CA ALA A 11 -9.29 -1.02 -16.89
C ALA A 11 -8.15 -1.24 -15.88
N PHE A 12 -8.28 -0.73 -14.66
CA PHE A 12 -7.27 -0.91 -13.61
C PHE A 12 -7.25 -2.36 -13.10
N GLU A 13 -8.42 -2.95 -12.84
CA GLU A 13 -8.52 -4.35 -12.44
C GLU A 13 -8.01 -5.29 -13.54
N ALA A 14 -8.39 -5.05 -14.80
CA ALA A 14 -7.86 -5.80 -15.94
C ALA A 14 -6.34 -5.58 -16.07
N GLY A 15 -5.84 -4.37 -15.87
CA GLY A 15 -4.41 -4.05 -15.88
C GLY A 15 -3.63 -4.83 -14.83
N VAL A 16 -4.11 -4.86 -13.58
CA VAL A 16 -3.48 -5.64 -12.48
C VAL A 16 -3.50 -7.15 -12.80
N LYS A 17 -4.58 -7.68 -13.39
CA LYS A 17 -4.64 -9.08 -13.84
C LYS A 17 -3.65 -9.38 -14.95
N MET A 18 -3.52 -8.46 -15.93
CA MET A 18 -2.56 -8.59 -17.02
C MET A 18 -1.11 -8.52 -16.52
N LEU A 19 -0.81 -7.63 -15.58
CA LEU A 19 0.52 -7.53 -14.97
C LEU A 19 0.86 -8.81 -14.19
N HIS A 20 -0.10 -9.39 -13.46
CA HIS A 20 0.10 -10.70 -12.83
C HIS A 20 0.46 -11.80 -13.82
N GLN A 21 -0.28 -11.88 -14.93
CA GLN A 21 0.00 -12.84 -15.98
C GLN A 21 1.39 -12.60 -16.60
N MET A 22 1.73 -11.33 -16.86
CA MET A 22 3.03 -10.94 -17.40
C MET A 22 4.19 -11.38 -16.49
N TRP A 23 4.09 -11.23 -15.17
CA TRP A 23 5.13 -11.69 -14.25
C TRP A 23 5.33 -13.21 -14.33
N SER A 24 4.24 -13.95 -14.41
CA SER A 24 4.24 -15.41 -14.59
C SER A 24 4.89 -15.80 -15.93
N ASP A 25 4.50 -15.15 -17.02
CA ASP A 25 4.98 -15.44 -18.37
C ASP A 25 6.48 -15.11 -18.52
N LEU A 26 6.96 -14.08 -17.82
CA LEU A 26 8.37 -13.68 -17.80
C LEU A 26 9.23 -14.49 -16.82
N GLY A 27 8.64 -15.39 -16.03
CA GLY A 27 9.33 -16.14 -14.98
C GLY A 27 9.98 -15.24 -13.92
N LYS A 28 9.44 -14.04 -13.71
CA LYS A 28 9.97 -13.05 -12.77
C LYS A 28 9.15 -13.07 -11.47
N PRO A 29 9.76 -12.73 -10.32
CA PRO A 29 9.02 -12.63 -9.06
C PRO A 29 7.96 -11.53 -9.20
N GLY A 30 6.71 -11.90 -8.96
CA GLY A 30 5.58 -10.98 -8.98
C GLY A 30 5.54 -10.05 -7.75
N PRO A 31 4.45 -9.29 -7.58
CA PRO A 31 4.28 -8.39 -6.45
C PRO A 31 4.38 -9.13 -5.11
N CYS A 32 4.85 -8.42 -4.09
CA CYS A 32 5.00 -9.02 -2.78
C CYS A 32 3.65 -9.27 -2.10
N THR A 33 3.56 -10.36 -1.35
CA THR A 33 2.41 -10.67 -0.50
C THR A 33 2.37 -9.75 0.73
N LEU A 34 1.22 -9.14 0.98
CA LEU A 34 0.96 -8.18 2.05
C LEU A 34 -0.05 -8.78 3.03
N ARG A 35 0.44 -9.79 3.76
CA ARG A 35 -0.37 -10.69 4.61
C ARG A 35 -0.86 -9.95 5.84
N ASN A 36 -2.04 -10.28 6.34
CA ASN A 36 -2.47 -9.83 7.66
C ASN A 36 -1.92 -10.74 8.76
N LYS A 37 -1.96 -10.29 10.02
CA LYS A 37 -1.38 -11.02 11.16
C LYS A 37 -2.00 -12.42 11.35
N ALA A 38 -3.28 -12.57 11.06
CA ALA A 38 -3.96 -13.86 11.16
C ALA A 38 -3.48 -14.82 10.06
N GLN A 39 -3.31 -14.34 8.83
CA GLN A 39 -2.78 -15.11 7.71
C GLN A 39 -1.35 -15.59 7.97
N ASP A 40 -0.50 -14.74 8.54
CA ASP A 40 0.86 -15.14 8.93
C ASP A 40 0.85 -16.23 10.02
N ALA A 41 -0.04 -16.12 11.02
CA ALA A 41 -0.20 -17.15 12.03
C ALA A 41 -0.70 -18.48 11.43
N THR A 42 -1.67 -18.45 10.50
CA THR A 42 -2.16 -19.65 9.83
C THR A 42 -1.09 -20.31 8.97
N ILE A 43 -0.26 -19.51 8.27
CA ILE A 43 0.87 -20.03 7.50
C ILE A 43 1.90 -20.70 8.41
N GLN A 44 2.21 -20.10 9.56
CA GLN A 44 3.12 -20.71 10.54
C GLN A 44 2.57 -22.04 11.05
N LEU A 45 1.28 -22.10 11.40
CA LEU A 45 0.64 -23.34 11.83
C LEU A 45 0.63 -24.42 10.74
N ALA A 46 0.40 -24.05 9.48
CA ALA A 46 0.45 -25.00 8.36
C ALA A 46 1.87 -25.58 8.17
N LEU A 47 2.90 -24.74 8.30
CA LEU A 47 4.30 -25.16 8.24
C LEU A 47 4.67 -26.08 9.40
N GLU A 48 4.27 -25.76 10.62
CA GLU A 48 4.53 -26.57 11.82
C GLU A 48 3.87 -27.96 11.72
N ASN A 49 2.69 -28.03 11.10
CA ASN A 49 1.94 -29.28 10.90
C ASN A 49 2.32 -30.03 9.61
N ASN A 50 3.26 -29.52 8.80
CA ASN A 50 3.59 -30.03 7.46
C ASN A 50 2.35 -30.20 6.55
N ASP A 51 1.37 -29.30 6.68
CA ASP A 51 0.16 -29.29 5.88
C ASP A 51 0.40 -28.50 4.58
N GLU A 52 0.86 -29.20 3.55
CA GLU A 52 1.15 -28.61 2.23
C GLU A 52 -0.11 -28.04 1.56
N GLU A 53 -1.27 -28.71 1.70
CA GLU A 53 -2.53 -28.26 1.11
C GLU A 53 -3.03 -26.98 1.79
N GLY A 54 -3.00 -26.97 3.13
CA GLY A 54 -3.33 -25.79 3.94
C GLY A 54 -2.41 -24.62 3.65
N LEU A 55 -1.10 -24.87 3.48
CA LEU A 55 -0.13 -23.84 3.11
C LEU A 55 -0.44 -23.24 1.73
N GLN A 56 -0.68 -24.08 0.72
CA GLN A 56 -1.01 -23.63 -0.64
C GLN A 56 -2.31 -22.81 -0.66
N HIS A 57 -3.33 -23.24 0.08
CA HIS A 57 -4.57 -22.50 0.22
C HIS A 57 -4.37 -21.15 0.91
N CYS A 58 -3.57 -21.11 1.98
CA CYS A 58 -3.25 -19.86 2.68
C CYS A 58 -2.49 -18.89 1.76
N VAL A 59 -1.48 -19.36 1.04
CA VAL A 59 -0.70 -18.53 0.10
C VAL A 59 -1.59 -17.96 -1.00
N LYS A 60 -2.50 -18.76 -1.58
CA LYS A 60 -3.45 -18.32 -2.61
C LYS A 60 -4.48 -17.29 -2.13
N SER A 61 -4.86 -17.35 -0.85
CA SER A 61 -5.83 -16.43 -0.25
C SER A 61 -5.20 -15.17 0.34
N CYS A 62 -3.88 -15.05 0.31
CA CYS A 62 -3.20 -13.86 0.79
C CYS A 62 -3.30 -12.74 -0.24
N ASP A 63 -3.76 -11.56 0.21
CA ASP A 63 -3.76 -10.37 -0.63
C ASP A 63 -2.31 -9.92 -0.94
N HIS A 64 -2.10 -9.40 -2.14
CA HIS A 64 -0.80 -8.92 -2.61
C HIS A 64 -0.96 -7.69 -3.52
N GLY A 65 0.17 -7.08 -3.86
CA GLY A 65 0.21 -6.08 -4.93
C GLY A 65 -0.25 -4.67 -4.56
N GLY A 66 -0.33 -3.83 -5.60
CA GLY A 66 -0.54 -2.40 -5.50
C GLY A 66 -1.89 -2.01 -4.88
N THR A 67 -2.95 -2.74 -5.23
CA THR A 67 -4.30 -2.51 -4.67
C THR A 67 -4.32 -2.75 -3.16
N LYS A 68 -3.66 -3.82 -2.69
CA LYS A 68 -3.55 -4.08 -1.26
C LYS A 68 -2.69 -3.03 -0.56
N LEU A 69 -1.56 -2.64 -1.17
CA LEU A 69 -0.69 -1.59 -0.63
C LEU A 69 -1.43 -0.26 -0.44
N THR A 70 -2.16 0.19 -1.45
CA THR A 70 -2.94 1.44 -1.37
C THR A 70 -4.00 1.37 -0.27
N ALA A 71 -4.69 0.23 -0.11
CA ALA A 71 -5.64 0.03 0.99
C ALA A 71 -4.98 0.11 2.38
N LEU A 72 -3.78 -0.49 2.55
CA LEU A 72 -3.05 -0.42 3.81
C LEU A 72 -2.57 0.99 4.13
N LEU A 73 -2.07 1.72 3.12
CA LEU A 73 -1.65 3.11 3.27
C LEU A 73 -2.80 4.02 3.66
N GLY A 74 -3.97 3.83 3.08
CA GLY A 74 -5.16 4.56 3.49
C GLY A 74 -5.62 4.21 4.89
N ALA A 75 -5.57 2.93 5.29
CA ALA A 75 -5.83 2.54 6.68
C ALA A 75 -4.85 3.20 7.68
N LEU A 76 -3.60 3.42 7.27
CA LEU A 76 -2.56 4.07 8.08
C LEU A 76 -2.76 5.60 8.17
N TYR A 77 -2.92 6.26 7.03
CA TYR A 77 -2.99 7.72 6.91
C TYR A 77 -4.41 8.29 6.97
N GLN A 78 -5.44 7.45 7.02
CA GLN A 78 -6.84 7.84 7.20
C GLN A 78 -7.55 6.99 8.25
N HIS A 79 -6.86 6.72 9.36
CA HIS A 79 -7.43 5.94 10.45
C HIS A 79 -8.69 6.63 11.04
N LYS A 80 -9.72 5.84 11.37
CA LYS A 80 -10.99 6.39 11.92
C LYS A 80 -10.78 7.18 13.22
N ASN A 81 -9.82 6.76 14.04
CA ASN A 81 -9.42 7.48 15.24
C ASN A 81 -8.18 8.33 14.95
N GLY A 82 -8.34 9.66 15.03
CA GLY A 82 -7.28 10.63 14.78
C GLY A 82 -6.14 10.62 15.79
N GLU A 83 -6.39 10.13 17.00
CA GLU A 83 -5.36 10.03 18.05
C GLU A 83 -4.36 8.90 17.78
N THR A 84 -4.80 7.85 17.07
CA THR A 84 -3.96 6.68 16.74
C THR A 84 -3.53 6.65 15.27
N GLY A 85 -4.13 7.47 14.42
CA GLY A 85 -3.84 7.57 13.00
C GLY A 85 -2.58 8.37 12.67
N TYR A 86 -2.01 8.14 11.49
CA TYR A 86 -0.83 8.90 11.02
C TYR A 86 -1.21 10.13 10.19
N GLN A 87 -2.48 10.56 10.26
CA GLN A 87 -3.05 11.65 9.47
C GLN A 87 -2.29 12.97 9.66
N ASP A 88 -2.11 13.40 10.90
CA ASP A 88 -1.46 14.68 11.21
C ASP A 88 0.03 14.63 10.91
N ARG A 89 0.68 13.51 11.25
CA ARG A 89 2.10 13.28 10.94
C ARG A 89 2.34 13.32 9.43
N TYR A 90 1.45 12.70 8.66
CA TYR A 90 1.45 12.74 7.21
C TYR A 90 1.31 14.18 6.70
N CYS A 91 0.29 14.93 7.15
CA CYS A 91 0.06 16.29 6.65
C CYS A 91 1.24 17.22 6.93
N ILE A 92 1.81 17.16 8.15
CA ILE A 92 2.95 17.99 8.55
C ILE A 92 4.21 17.61 7.75
N PHE A 93 4.52 16.31 7.66
CA PHE A 93 5.72 15.85 6.99
C PHE A 93 5.64 16.06 5.48
N MET A 94 4.55 15.59 4.86
CA MET A 94 4.37 15.61 3.42
C MET A 94 4.17 17.05 2.93
N GLY A 95 3.46 17.90 3.68
CA GLY A 95 3.29 19.31 3.32
C GLY A 95 4.62 20.06 3.23
N LYS A 96 5.55 19.83 4.17
CA LYS A 96 6.89 20.42 4.12
C LYS A 96 7.68 19.93 2.90
N HIS A 97 7.65 18.63 2.60
CA HIS A 97 8.42 18.08 1.47
C HIS A 97 7.82 18.45 0.11
N LYS A 98 6.49 18.46 -0.02
CA LYS A 98 5.80 18.88 -1.25
C LYS A 98 6.07 20.34 -1.60
N GLN A 99 6.18 21.23 -0.61
CA GLN A 99 6.57 22.62 -0.84
C GLN A 99 7.99 22.76 -1.39
N ILE A 100 8.94 21.93 -0.92
CA ILE A 100 10.30 21.89 -1.46
C ILE A 100 10.30 21.50 -2.95
N TYR A 101 9.33 20.68 -3.37
CA TYR A 101 9.12 20.27 -4.76
C TYR A 101 8.30 21.27 -5.59
N GLY A 102 8.04 22.47 -5.06
CA GLY A 102 7.37 23.55 -5.79
C GLY A 102 5.85 23.41 -5.89
N LEU A 103 5.22 22.49 -5.14
CA LEU A 103 3.77 22.51 -4.99
C LEU A 103 3.36 23.72 -4.17
N ASP A 104 2.28 24.38 -4.58
CA ASP A 104 1.73 25.49 -3.82
C ASP A 104 1.24 25.04 -2.42
N SER A 105 1.09 26.00 -1.50
CA SER A 105 0.72 25.70 -0.11
C SER A 105 -0.62 24.95 0.03
N LYS A 106 -1.54 25.10 -0.92
CA LYS A 106 -2.84 24.43 -0.88
C LYS A 106 -2.70 22.98 -1.35
N GLU A 107 -1.96 22.74 -2.42
CA GLU A 107 -1.67 21.39 -2.93
C GLU A 107 -0.78 20.59 -1.97
N ALA A 108 0.21 21.24 -1.37
CA ALA A 108 1.07 20.62 -0.38
C ALA A 108 0.33 20.25 0.92
N ALA A 109 -0.65 21.05 1.33
CA ALA A 109 -1.46 20.79 2.53
C ALA A 109 -2.58 19.76 2.32
N LYS A 110 -2.71 19.17 1.14
CA LYS A 110 -3.73 18.13 0.90
C LYS A 110 -3.48 16.91 1.79
N ARG A 111 -4.57 16.40 2.37
CA ARG A 111 -4.59 15.12 3.06
C ARG A 111 -4.29 13.99 2.07
N PHE A 112 -3.89 12.84 2.62
CA PHE A 112 -3.72 11.63 1.81
C PHE A 112 -5.02 11.34 1.05
N PRO A 113 -4.97 10.83 -0.20
CA PRO A 113 -6.18 10.47 -0.94
C PRO A 113 -7.01 9.43 -0.20
N ASP A 114 -8.33 9.52 -0.32
CA ASP A 114 -9.24 8.52 0.24
C ASP A 114 -9.02 7.15 -0.42
N THR A 115 -9.24 6.09 0.34
CA THR A 115 -9.15 4.69 -0.08
C THR A 115 -10.40 3.95 0.36
N LEU A 116 -11.57 4.41 -0.08
CA LEU A 116 -12.81 3.69 0.16
C LEU A 116 -12.84 2.44 -0.73
N ASN A 117 -12.95 1.26 -0.10
CA ASN A 117 -13.08 -0.03 -0.78
C ASN A 117 -14.22 -0.07 -1.83
N THR A 118 -15.21 0.83 -1.74
CA THR A 118 -16.35 0.90 -2.67
C THR A 118 -16.10 1.80 -3.88
N CYS A 119 -14.98 2.54 -3.93
CA CYS A 119 -14.66 3.46 -5.02
C CYS A 119 -13.28 3.15 -5.59
N TYR A 120 -13.21 2.36 -6.67
CA TYR A 120 -11.94 1.99 -7.32
C TYR A 120 -11.07 3.18 -7.75
N GLN A 121 -11.69 4.34 -8.05
CA GLN A 121 -10.95 5.56 -8.38
C GLN A 121 -10.08 6.06 -7.20
N SER A 122 -10.47 5.73 -5.97
CA SER A 122 -9.75 6.08 -4.75
C SER A 122 -8.34 5.46 -4.73
N HIS A 123 -8.20 4.22 -5.22
CA HIS A 123 -6.91 3.54 -5.38
C HIS A 123 -6.04 4.20 -6.46
N THR A 124 -6.61 4.72 -7.55
CA THR A 124 -5.83 5.39 -8.61
C THR A 124 -5.25 6.73 -8.16
N TYR A 125 -5.98 7.53 -7.36
CA TYR A 125 -5.42 8.75 -6.78
C TYR A 125 -4.33 8.42 -5.75
N THR A 126 -4.55 7.37 -4.96
CA THR A 126 -3.56 6.88 -4.01
C THR A 126 -2.30 6.39 -4.70
N ALA A 127 -2.44 5.64 -5.80
CA ALA A 127 -1.32 5.18 -6.62
C ALA A 127 -0.48 6.36 -7.14
N ALA A 128 -1.13 7.38 -7.71
CA ALA A 128 -0.46 8.58 -8.21
C ALA A 128 0.31 9.34 -7.10
N GLU A 129 -0.30 9.48 -5.92
CA GLU A 129 0.33 10.10 -4.75
C GLU A 129 1.57 9.31 -4.30
N VAL A 130 1.43 7.98 -4.15
CA VAL A 130 2.50 7.10 -3.69
C VAL A 130 3.67 7.07 -4.67
N ILE A 131 3.41 7.00 -5.98
CA ILE A 131 4.48 7.02 -6.98
C ILE A 131 5.21 8.37 -6.97
N SER A 132 4.46 9.47 -6.89
CA SER A 132 5.03 10.83 -6.93
C SER A 132 5.94 11.13 -5.74
N PHE A 133 5.66 10.54 -4.58
CA PHE A 133 6.35 10.83 -3.32
C PHE A 133 6.85 9.57 -2.60
N LEU A 134 7.20 8.52 -3.35
CA LEU A 134 7.56 7.19 -2.82
C LEU A 134 8.63 7.24 -1.73
N SER A 135 9.72 7.96 -1.99
CA SER A 135 10.83 8.10 -1.04
C SER A 135 10.41 8.83 0.25
N PHE A 136 9.44 9.74 0.18
CA PHE A 136 8.93 10.43 1.36
C PHE A 136 7.97 9.57 2.17
N HIS A 137 7.21 8.67 1.53
CA HIS A 137 6.41 7.70 2.24
C HIS A 137 7.27 6.74 3.07
N ILE A 138 8.34 6.21 2.49
CA ILE A 138 9.29 5.34 3.20
C ILE A 138 9.90 6.10 4.39
N GLN A 139 10.47 7.28 4.14
CA GLN A 139 11.07 8.12 5.19
C GLN A 139 10.09 8.49 6.32
N LEU A 140 8.83 8.78 5.98
CA LEU A 140 7.82 9.09 6.98
C LEU A 140 7.57 7.90 7.90
N ILE A 141 7.41 6.70 7.32
CA ILE A 141 7.15 5.49 8.11
C ILE A 141 8.36 5.15 8.98
N ASP A 142 9.58 5.24 8.45
CA ASP A 142 10.81 5.02 9.22
C ASP A 142 10.90 5.98 10.41
N LYS A 143 10.71 7.30 10.17
CA LYS A 143 10.69 8.29 11.25
C LYS A 143 9.64 8.02 12.32
N ILE A 144 8.49 7.48 11.91
CA ILE A 144 7.44 7.11 12.85
C ILE A 144 7.86 5.88 13.66
N CYS A 145 8.47 4.88 13.03
CA CYS A 145 8.97 3.67 13.69
C CYS A 145 10.08 4.00 14.70
N ASP A 146 11.00 4.90 14.35
CA ASP A 146 12.10 5.36 15.19
C ASP A 146 11.61 6.20 16.39
N GLY A 147 10.55 6.98 16.19
CA GLY A 147 9.98 7.86 17.22
C GLY A 147 9.10 7.15 18.26
N LYS A 148 8.94 5.82 18.18
CA LYS A 148 8.13 5.05 19.14
C LYS A 148 8.90 4.76 20.42
N GLY A 149 8.19 4.69 21.54
CA GLY A 149 8.77 4.30 22.84
C GLY A 149 9.41 2.92 22.82
N LYS A 150 8.90 2.00 22.00
CA LYS A 150 9.61 0.79 21.56
C LYS A 150 9.89 0.94 20.06
N ALA A 151 11.16 1.13 19.71
CA ALA A 151 11.59 1.22 18.33
C ALA A 151 11.18 -0.03 17.54
N GLY A 152 10.76 0.17 16.30
CA GLY A 152 10.40 -0.89 15.37
C GLY A 152 9.03 -0.70 14.71
N ALA A 153 8.87 -1.39 13.59
CA ALA A 153 7.64 -1.41 12.84
C ALA A 153 6.63 -2.40 13.48
N ASN A 154 5.35 -2.06 13.44
CA ASN A 154 4.30 -3.04 13.66
C ASN A 154 4.01 -3.80 12.36
N HIS A 155 3.20 -4.86 12.45
CA HIS A 155 2.87 -5.71 11.30
C HIS A 155 2.27 -4.95 10.11
N LEU A 156 1.50 -3.89 10.36
CA LEU A 156 0.92 -3.05 9.31
C LEU A 156 2.01 -2.23 8.60
N GLU A 157 2.89 -1.59 9.35
CA GLU A 157 4.01 -0.79 8.83
C GLU A 157 5.03 -1.65 8.10
N GLU A 158 5.35 -2.84 8.63
CA GLU A 158 6.25 -3.79 7.96
C GLU A 158 5.71 -4.19 6.59
N ASN A 159 4.41 -4.48 6.49
CA ASN A 159 3.77 -4.77 5.21
C ASN A 159 3.81 -3.57 4.26
N ILE A 160 3.54 -2.37 4.77
CA ILE A 160 3.58 -1.17 3.92
C ILE A 160 5.02 -0.92 3.42
N LEU A 161 6.03 -0.98 4.30
CA LEU A 161 7.43 -0.84 3.92
C LEU A 161 7.86 -1.92 2.92
N LYS A 162 7.43 -3.17 3.13
CA LYS A 162 7.65 -4.28 2.20
C LYS A 162 7.07 -3.98 0.82
N GLY A 163 5.84 -3.46 0.77
CA GLY A 163 5.17 -3.07 -0.48
C GLY A 163 5.85 -1.89 -1.17
N LEU A 164 6.22 -0.85 -0.41
CA LEU A 164 6.88 0.35 -0.94
C LEU A 164 8.28 0.06 -1.51
N ASN A 165 8.99 -0.93 -0.95
CA ASN A 165 10.30 -1.36 -1.43
C ASN A 165 10.22 -2.47 -2.49
N CYS A 166 9.03 -3.00 -2.80
CA CYS A 166 8.86 -4.04 -3.81
C CYS A 166 8.60 -3.43 -5.19
N ILE A 167 9.60 -3.51 -6.08
CA ILE A 167 9.51 -2.96 -7.44
C ILE A 167 8.29 -3.52 -8.20
N ALA A 168 8.02 -4.82 -8.10
CA ALA A 168 6.88 -5.43 -8.77
C ALA A 168 5.54 -4.88 -8.25
N THR A 169 5.42 -4.64 -6.94
CA THR A 169 4.24 -3.99 -6.33
C THR A 169 4.11 -2.52 -6.76
N ILE A 170 5.21 -1.79 -6.88
CA ILE A 170 5.19 -0.40 -7.36
C ILE A 170 4.81 -0.31 -8.84
N ILE A 171 5.27 -1.25 -9.68
CA ILE A 171 4.90 -1.29 -11.10
C ILE A 171 3.39 -1.47 -11.29
N GLU A 172 2.70 -2.20 -10.40
CA GLU A 172 1.23 -2.33 -10.45
C GLU A 172 0.47 -1.03 -10.14
N LEU A 173 1.15 0.01 -9.66
CA LEU A 173 0.54 1.32 -9.40
C LEU A 173 0.60 2.25 -10.64
N VAL A 174 1.35 1.88 -11.68
CA VAL A 174 1.60 2.65 -12.91
C VAL A 174 0.70 2.16 -14.04
#